data_AF-A0A2K3KCG4-F1
#
_entry.id   AF-A0A2K3KCG4-F1
#
_cell.length_a   1.000
_cell.length_b   1.000
_cell.length_c   1.000
_cell.angle_alpha   90.00
_cell.angle_beta   90.00
_cell.angle_gamma   90.00
#
_symmetry.space_group_name_H-M   'P 1'
#
loop_
_entity.id
_entity.type
_entity.pdbx_description
1 polymer ?
#
loop_
_entity_poly.entity_id
_entity_poly.type
_entity_poly.pdbx_seq_one_letter_code
_entity_poly.pdbx_strand_id
1 'polypeptide(L)' 'MSASSALLDEEVRYKGTIELLKAVEDQHGGVIINIDEPMDSYDFASMLEDSLSQWRTQ' A
#
# COMPACT_ATOMS: atom_id res chain seq x y z
N MET A 1 -11.49 -29.20 -25.57
CA MET A 1 -12.22 -28.66 -24.41
C MET A 1 -11.17 -27.98 -23.53
N SER A 2 -10.95 -26.68 -23.75
CA SER A 2 -10.05 -25.87 -22.92
C SER A 2 -10.83 -25.35 -21.71
N ALA A 3 -10.41 -25.73 -20.51
CA ALA A 3 -10.68 -24.98 -19.28
C ALA A 3 -9.33 -24.36 -18.91
N SER A 4 -9.11 -23.05 -19.07
CA SER A 4 -9.64 -21.98 -18.24
C SER A 4 -9.50 -22.29 -16.76
N SER A 5 -8.40 -21.79 -16.18
CA SER A 5 -8.42 -21.13 -14.88
C SER A 5 -7.06 -20.47 -14.70
N ALA A 6 -6.95 -19.25 -15.21
CA ALA A 6 -5.99 -18.27 -14.73
C ALA A 6 -6.33 -17.99 -13.27
N LEU A 7 -5.70 -18.72 -12.35
CA LEU A 7 -5.76 -18.48 -10.92
C LEU A 7 -4.45 -19.00 -10.33
N LEU A 8 -3.39 -18.24 -10.53
CA LEU A 8 -2.35 -17.98 -9.54
C LEU A 8 -1.63 -16.75 -10.08
N ASP A 9 -2.23 -15.56 -9.86
CA ASP A 9 -1.42 -14.35 -9.71
C ASP A 9 -0.58 -14.59 -8.46
N GLU A 10 0.53 -15.29 -8.68
CA GLU A 10 1.66 -15.38 -7.78
C GLU A 10 2.36 -14.02 -7.83
N GLU A 11 1.72 -13.02 -7.26
CA GLU A 11 2.31 -11.70 -7.00
C GLU A 11 3.29 -11.85 -5.81
N VAL A 12 4.36 -12.60 -6.02
CA VAL A 12 5.56 -12.49 -5.19
C VAL A 12 6.44 -11.44 -5.85
N ARG A 13 6.06 -10.17 -5.66
CA ARG A 13 6.89 -9.02 -6.05
C ARG A 13 7.66 -8.49 -4.84
N TYR A 14 8.56 -9.30 -4.30
CA TYR A 14 9.56 -8.78 -3.35
C TYR A 14 10.66 -7.99 -4.08
N LYS A 15 11.00 -6.83 -3.49
CA LYS A 15 12.14 -5.92 -3.76
C LYS A 15 11.97 -4.87 -4.88
N GLY A 16 11.61 -3.65 -4.45
CA GLY A 16 12.10 -2.43 -5.10
C GLY A 16 11.14 -1.24 -5.09
N THR A 17 9.86 -1.45 -4.80
CA THR A 17 8.87 -0.38 -4.69
C THR A 17 8.64 -0.08 -3.22
N ILE A 18 8.90 1.16 -2.80
CA ILE A 18 8.47 1.64 -1.47
C ILE A 18 6.95 1.48 -1.46
N GLU A 19 6.44 0.57 -0.64
CA GLU A 19 5.01 0.34 -0.50
C GLU A 19 4.46 1.43 0.41
N LEU A 20 3.87 2.46 -0.22
CA LEU A 20 3.27 3.59 0.48
C LEU A 20 1.80 3.30 0.76
N LEU A 21 1.30 3.82 1.88
CA LEU A 21 -0.11 3.75 2.20
C LEU A 21 -0.89 4.63 1.21
N LYS A 22 -1.97 4.07 0.66
CA LYS A 22 -2.91 4.83 -0.17
C LYS A 22 -3.56 5.90 0.70
N ALA A 23 -3.39 7.16 0.32
CA ALA A 23 -3.91 8.28 1.08
C ALA A 23 -4.46 9.38 0.17
N VAL A 24 -5.37 10.17 0.73
CA VAL A 24 -5.98 11.34 0.07
C VAL A 24 -5.65 12.58 0.88
N GLU A 25 -5.24 13.64 0.21
CA GLU A 25 -5.01 14.95 0.83
C GLU A 25 -6.35 15.70 0.97
N ASP A 26 -6.60 16.28 2.13
CA ASP A 26 -7.71 17.20 2.35
C ASP A 26 -7.36 18.61 1.85
N GLN A 27 -8.34 19.51 1.89
CA GLN A 27 -8.18 20.89 1.41
C GLN A 27 -7.20 21.75 2.25
N HIS A 28 -6.71 21.23 3.37
CA HIS A 28 -5.81 21.89 4.32
C HIS A 28 -4.41 21.28 4.33
N GLY A 29 -4.12 20.30 3.47
CA GLY A 29 -2.85 19.58 3.46
C GLY A 29 -2.75 18.48 4.53
N GLY A 30 -3.86 18.12 5.16
CA GLY A 30 -3.97 16.93 5.98
C GLY A 30 -4.02 15.68 5.09
N VAL A 31 -3.42 14.59 5.55
CA VAL A 31 -3.42 13.31 4.81
C VAL A 31 -4.30 12.30 5.53
N ILE A 32 -5.24 11.70 4.79
CA ILE A 32 -6.20 10.71 5.31
C ILE A 32 -5.91 9.36 4.67
N ILE A 33 -5.70 8.35 5.51
CA ILE A 33 -5.46 6.96 5.11
C ILE A 33 -6.70 6.14 5.43
N ASN A 34 -7.23 5.42 4.44
CA ASN A 34 -8.30 4.45 4.64
C ASN A 34 -7.74 3.04 4.46
N ILE A 35 -7.90 2.20 5.48
CA ILE A 35 -7.50 0.79 5.46
C ILE A 35 -8.76 -0.04 5.24
N ASP A 36 -9.01 -0.38 3.98
CA ASP A 36 -10.21 -1.11 3.56
C ASP A 36 -9.99 -2.63 3.55
N GLU A 37 -8.73 -3.08 3.48
CA GLU A 37 -8.34 -4.49 3.47
C GLU A 37 -7.55 -4.85 4.74
N PRO A 38 -7.71 -6.07 5.28
CA PRO A 38 -6.90 -6.53 6.40
C PRO A 38 -5.41 -6.47 6.07
N MET A 39 -4.62 -5.91 6.99
CA MET A 39 -3.19 -5.73 6.84
C MET A 39 -2.47 -6.22 8.10
N ASP A 40 -1.30 -6.83 7.95
CA ASP A 40 -0.47 -7.17 9.09
C ASP A 40 0.02 -5.90 9.80
N SER A 41 0.10 -5.95 11.13
CA SER A 41 0.48 -4.79 11.92
C SER A 41 1.92 -4.33 11.68
N TYR A 42 2.85 -5.25 11.38
CA TYR A 42 4.24 -4.90 11.08
C TYR A 42 4.36 -4.31 9.69
N ASP A 43 3.64 -4.85 8.72
CA ASP A 43 3.59 -4.30 7.36
C ASP A 43 3.00 -2.88 7.40
N PHE A 44 1.88 -2.68 8.11
CA PHE A 44 1.28 -1.36 8.30
C PHE A 44 2.26 -0.36 8.93
N ALA A 45 2.97 -0.77 9.98
CA ALA A 45 3.94 0.09 10.65
C ALA A 45 5.09 0.49 9.73
N SER A 46 5.65 -0.45 8.98
CA SER A 46 6.73 -0.19 8.02
C SER A 46 6.27 0.77 6.91
N MET A 47 5.11 0.50 6.31
CA MET A 47 4.56 1.36 5.25
C MET A 47 4.22 2.76 5.77
N LEU A 48 3.76 2.88 7.02
CA LEU A 48 3.45 4.17 7.64
C LEU A 48 4.72 5.00 7.86
N GLU A 49 5.82 4.41 8.34
CA GLU A 49 7.10 5.11 8.52
C GLU A 49 7.64 5.68 7.19
N ASP A 50 7.59 4.87 6.13
CA ASP A 50 7.98 5.29 4.78
C ASP A 50 7.06 6.41 4.25
N SER A 51 5.75 6.27 4.46
CA SER A 51 4.75 7.26 4.01
C SER A 51 4.89 8.60 4.73
N LEU A 52 5.11 8.59 6.05
CA LEU A 52 5.34 9.80 6.84
C LEU A 52 6.62 10.53 6.40
N SER A 53 7.68 9.77 6.11
CA SER A 53 8.94 10.33 5.60
C SER A 53 8.72 11.05 4.26
N GLN A 54 7.91 10.46 3.37
CA GLN A 54 7.55 11.08 2.11
C GLN A 54 6.70 12.34 2.30
N TRP A 55 5.61 12.30 3.07
CA TRP A 55 4.71 13.45 3.26
C TRP A 55 5.40 14.63 3.91
N ARG A 56 6.40 14.40 4.77
CA ARG A 56 7.20 15.48 5.35
C ARG A 56 8.03 16.27 4.32
N THR A 57 8.34 15.65 3.19
CA THR A 57 9.16 16.24 2.12
C THR A 57 8.35 16.81 0.96
N GLN A 58 7.03 16.63 0.98
CA GLN A 58 6.10 17.27 0.03
C GLN A 58 5.86 18.73 0.44
#